data_AF-A0AA42BUH3-F1
#
_entry.id   AF-A0AA42BUH3-F1
#
_cell.length_a   1.000
_cell.length_b   1.000
_cell.length_c   1.000
_cell.angle_alpha   90.00
_cell.angle_beta   90.00
_cell.angle_gamma   90.00
#
_symmetry.space_group_name_H-M   'P 1'
#
loop_
_entity.id
_entity.type
_entity.pdbx_description
1 polymer ?
#
loop_
_entity_poly.entity_id
_entity_poly.type
_entity_poly.pdbx_seq_one_letter_code
_entity_poly.pdbx_strand_id
1 'polypeptide(L)'
;MTAPRDDDAQPDALGTLFPAAGPHHPERPPARLRPTRRAWIALGIVAAFIVAAVITAIVVAVANSAGAPSKIEAAVTYCGLEGNPYASVAEDGRSVGLDTTGDSTVEGLDAADLVCVLVEVDASAEALEAMSSTVPDDGPQSAEWSGIAATWQHRPDAGLDVTLTEK
;
A
#
# COMPACT_ATOMS: atom_id res chain seq x y z
N MET A 1 43.41 72.85 102.19
CA MET A 1 43.55 71.79 103.22
C MET A 1 43.23 70.47 102.55
N THR A 2 44.22 69.56 102.55
CA THR A 2 44.16 68.10 102.34
C THR A 2 43.51 67.51 101.07
N ALA A 3 44.37 66.96 100.20
CA ALA A 3 44.10 65.77 99.38
C ALA A 3 43.99 64.50 100.26
N PRO A 4 43.47 63.39 99.72
CA PRO A 4 44.32 62.30 99.18
C PRO A 4 43.78 61.74 97.82
N ARG A 5 44.58 61.27 96.83
CA ARG A 5 45.55 60.15 96.72
C ARG A 5 44.87 58.79 96.90
N ASP A 6 44.97 57.73 96.08
CA ASP A 6 45.55 57.33 94.77
C ASP A 6 44.70 56.09 94.34
N ASP A 7 44.72 55.69 93.07
CA ASP A 7 45.15 54.34 92.63
C ASP A 7 44.78 54.01 91.17
N ASP A 8 45.86 53.73 90.43
CA ASP A 8 46.06 52.75 89.36
C ASP A 8 45.72 52.99 87.86
N ALA A 9 46.84 53.02 87.12
CA ALA A 9 47.15 52.72 85.71
C ALA A 9 46.56 51.37 85.20
N GLN A 10 45.99 51.21 83.97
CA GLN A 10 46.52 51.28 82.57
C GLN A 10 47.29 50.00 82.12
N PRO A 11 47.43 49.56 80.82
CA PRO A 11 46.79 49.87 79.50
C PRO A 11 46.33 48.62 78.67
N ASP A 12 45.96 48.87 77.40
CA ASP A 12 46.03 48.00 76.19
C ASP A 12 44.86 47.06 75.85
N ALA A 13 44.19 47.33 74.73
CA ALA A 13 44.39 46.55 73.49
C ALA A 13 43.38 46.92 72.40
N LEU A 14 43.92 47.18 71.22
CA LEU A 14 43.27 47.44 69.94
C LEU A 14 42.31 46.30 69.56
N GLY A 15 41.00 46.57 69.61
CA GLY A 15 39.97 45.73 69.00
C GLY A 15 39.77 46.10 67.53
N THR A 16 40.42 45.36 66.65
CA THR A 16 40.32 45.43 65.19
C THR A 16 38.89 45.16 64.70
N LEU A 17 38.40 46.04 63.82
CA LEU A 17 37.19 45.89 63.02
C LEU A 17 37.33 44.68 62.06
N PHE A 18 36.46 43.68 62.20
CA PHE A 18 36.26 42.61 61.21
C PHE A 18 34.87 42.80 60.55
N PRO A 19 34.76 42.82 59.21
CA PRO A 19 33.48 43.00 58.54
C PRO A 19 32.62 41.73 58.64
N ALA A 20 31.32 41.92 58.85
CA ALA A 20 30.34 40.85 58.91
C ALA A 20 30.31 40.04 57.60
N ALA A 21 30.51 38.72 57.72
CA ALA A 21 30.30 37.78 56.63
C ALA A 21 28.82 37.81 56.22
N GLY A 22 28.55 38.16 54.96
CA GLY A 22 27.22 38.03 54.35
C GLY A 22 26.83 36.56 54.17
N PRO A 23 25.52 36.25 54.08
CA PRO A 23 25.05 34.87 53.98
C PRO A 23 25.42 34.25 52.63
N HIS A 24 26.11 33.11 52.66
CA HIS A 24 26.35 32.29 51.48
C HIS A 24 25.04 31.69 50.97
N HIS A 25 24.61 32.04 49.76
CA HIS A 25 23.54 31.33 49.07
C HIS A 25 24.07 29.99 48.55
N PRO A 26 23.52 28.84 48.97
CA PRO A 26 23.88 27.57 48.36
C PRO A 26 23.36 27.55 46.91
N GLU A 27 24.29 27.44 45.98
CA GLU A 27 24.02 27.24 44.56
C GLU A 27 23.29 25.89 44.37
N ARG A 28 22.03 25.93 43.91
CA ARG A 28 21.26 24.70 43.70
C ARG A 28 21.84 23.94 42.50
N PRO A 29 22.24 22.67 42.65
CA PRO A 29 22.74 21.88 41.53
C PRO A 29 21.65 21.71 40.45
N PRO A 30 22.01 21.68 39.16
CA PRO A 30 21.05 21.45 38.10
C PRO A 30 20.43 20.06 38.26
N ALA A 31 19.11 20.00 38.28
CA ALA A 31 18.37 18.74 38.36
C ALA A 31 18.72 17.89 37.13
N ARG A 32 19.56 16.86 37.31
CA ARG A 32 19.78 15.85 36.27
C ARG A 32 18.48 15.09 36.09
N LEU A 33 17.83 15.25 34.94
CA LEU A 33 16.74 14.38 34.51
C LEU A 33 17.31 12.98 34.31
N ARG A 34 17.29 12.16 35.36
CA ARG A 34 17.58 10.73 35.26
C ARG A 34 16.40 10.10 34.54
N PRO A 35 16.59 9.47 33.36
CA PRO A 35 15.50 8.74 32.72
C PRO A 35 15.08 7.63 33.68
N THR A 36 13.88 7.78 34.23
CA THR A 36 13.31 6.77 35.12
C THR A 36 13.06 5.51 34.30
N ARG A 37 13.13 4.32 34.92
CA ARG A 37 12.86 3.03 34.24
C ARG A 37 11.52 3.03 33.46
N ARG A 38 10.59 3.89 33.84
CA ARG A 38 9.30 4.13 33.16
C ARG A 38 9.45 4.73 31.76
N ALA A 39 10.47 5.56 31.51
CA ALA A 39 10.76 6.13 30.19
C ALA A 39 11.22 5.05 29.19
N TRP A 40 11.99 4.06 29.66
CA TRP A 40 12.42 2.92 28.83
C TRP A 40 11.27 1.96 28.50
N ILE A 41 10.35 1.75 29.45
CA ILE A 41 9.13 0.95 29.23
C ILE A 41 8.21 1.65 28.22
N ALA A 42 8.00 2.96 28.37
CA ALA A 42 7.18 3.74 27.43
C ALA A 42 7.76 3.72 26.01
N LEU A 43 9.08 3.83 25.87
CA LEU A 43 9.76 3.76 24.56
C LEU A 43 9.61 2.37 23.92
N GLY A 44 9.74 1.30 24.71
CA GLY A 44 9.53 -0.07 24.23
C GLY A 44 8.09 -0.32 23.77
N ILE A 45 7.11 0.23 24.48
CA ILE A 45 5.69 0.14 24.11
C ILE A 45 5.44 0.88 22.80
N VAL A 46 5.94 2.12 22.65
CA VAL A 46 5.76 2.91 21.42
C VAL A 46 6.42 2.20 20.23
N ALA A 47 7.63 1.67 20.39
CA ALA A 47 8.30 0.91 19.35
C ALA A 47 7.50 -0.35 18.94
N ALA A 48 6.95 -1.08 19.92
CA ALA A 48 6.11 -2.25 19.66
C ALA A 48 4.82 -1.90 18.88
N PHE A 49 4.18 -0.77 19.21
CA PHE A 49 3.01 -0.29 18.47
C PHE A 49 3.34 0.11 17.03
N ILE A 50 4.48 0.77 16.80
CA ILE A 50 4.92 1.14 15.44
C ILE A 50 5.19 -0.12 14.61
N VAL A 51 5.91 -1.09 15.18
CA VAL A 51 6.19 -2.37 14.49
C VAL A 51 4.89 -3.11 14.19
N ALA A 52 3.96 -3.20 15.14
CA ALA A 52 2.66 -3.80 14.92
C ALA A 52 1.88 -3.09 13.80
N ALA A 53 1.83 -1.76 13.81
CA ALA A 53 1.16 -0.97 12.78
C ALA A 53 1.78 -1.16 11.39
N VAL A 54 3.11 -1.23 11.30
CA VAL A 54 3.81 -1.50 10.03
C VAL A 54 3.50 -2.91 9.52
N ILE A 55 3.53 -3.91 10.39
CA ILE A 55 3.17 -5.29 10.02
C ILE A 55 1.71 -5.34 9.54
N THR A 56 0.78 -4.71 10.26
CA THR A 56 -0.62 -4.63 9.84
C THR A 56 -0.77 -3.91 8.50
N ALA A 57 -0.05 -2.80 8.28
CA ALA A 57 -0.09 -2.07 7.02
C ALA A 57 0.45 -2.92 5.85
N ILE A 58 1.53 -3.69 6.06
CA ILE A 58 2.07 -4.61 5.06
C ILE A 58 1.07 -5.73 4.76
N VAL A 59 0.46 -6.33 5.79
CA VAL A 59 -0.54 -7.40 5.60
C VAL A 59 -1.77 -6.87 4.84
N VAL A 60 -2.25 -5.67 5.18
CA VAL A 60 -3.37 -5.02 4.47
C VAL A 60 -2.97 -4.67 3.04
N ALA A 61 -1.76 -4.17 2.80
CA ALA A 61 -1.27 -3.89 1.45
C ALA A 61 -1.16 -5.17 0.61
N VAL A 62 -0.66 -6.26 1.18
CA VAL A 62 -0.55 -7.56 0.50
C VAL A 62 -1.94 -8.15 0.22
N ALA A 63 -2.86 -8.07 1.19
CA ALA A 63 -4.24 -8.53 1.02
C ALA A 63 -4.99 -7.71 -0.04
N ASN A 64 -4.75 -6.40 -0.12
CA ASN A 64 -5.34 -5.53 -1.16
C ASN A 64 -4.63 -5.65 -2.51
N SER A 65 -3.39 -6.18 -2.56
CA SER A 65 -2.71 -6.49 -3.82
C SER A 65 -3.15 -7.80 -4.45
N ALA A 66 -3.85 -8.67 -3.70
CA ALA A 66 -4.82 -9.60 -4.29
C ALA A 66 -6.07 -8.77 -4.64
N GLY A 67 -5.91 -7.89 -5.63
CA GLY A 67 -6.94 -6.98 -6.09
C GLY A 67 -8.17 -7.73 -6.57
N ALA A 68 -9.30 -7.03 -6.64
CA ALA A 68 -10.50 -7.56 -7.27
C ALA A 68 -10.16 -8.21 -8.63
N PRO A 69 -10.87 -9.30 -9.00
CA PRO A 69 -10.64 -9.95 -10.30
C PRO A 69 -10.71 -8.90 -11.40
N SER A 70 -9.86 -9.07 -12.42
CA SER A 70 -9.94 -8.22 -13.61
C SER A 70 -11.33 -8.34 -14.24
N LYS A 71 -11.73 -7.39 -15.09
CA LYS A 71 -12.98 -7.51 -15.85
C LYS A 71 -12.98 -8.76 -16.72
N ILE A 72 -11.84 -9.09 -17.34
CA ILE A 72 -11.70 -10.29 -18.18
C ILE A 72 -11.88 -11.57 -17.35
N GLU A 73 -11.19 -11.67 -16.21
CA GLU A 73 -11.28 -12.84 -15.33
C GLU A 73 -12.70 -12.98 -14.77
N ALA A 74 -13.30 -11.87 -14.32
CA ALA A 74 -14.69 -11.85 -13.87
C ALA A 74 -15.67 -12.30 -14.97
N ALA A 75 -15.45 -11.88 -16.22
CA ALA A 75 -16.30 -12.27 -17.35
C ALA A 75 -16.21 -13.77 -17.67
N VAL A 76 -15.00 -14.32 -17.67
CA VAL A 76 -14.77 -15.76 -17.89
C VAL A 76 -15.44 -16.58 -16.78
N THR A 77 -15.30 -16.17 -15.52
CA THR A 77 -15.98 -16.80 -14.38
C THR A 77 -17.49 -16.68 -14.50
N TYR A 78 -18.02 -15.50 -14.85
CA TYR A 78 -19.46 -15.28 -15.02
C TYR A 78 -20.06 -16.19 -16.10
N CYS A 79 -19.38 -16.34 -17.23
CA CYS A 79 -19.79 -17.21 -18.33
C CYS A 79 -19.51 -18.71 -18.07
N GLY A 80 -18.94 -19.07 -16.91
CA GLY A 80 -18.70 -20.46 -16.54
C GLY A 80 -17.60 -21.15 -17.35
N LEU A 81 -16.65 -20.38 -17.88
CA LEU A 81 -15.56 -20.87 -18.74
C LEU A 81 -14.26 -21.17 -17.98
N GLU A 82 -14.31 -21.18 -16.65
CA GLU A 82 -13.16 -21.48 -15.80
C GLU A 82 -12.61 -22.89 -16.08
N GLY A 83 -11.32 -22.97 -16.43
CA GLY A 83 -10.68 -24.24 -16.77
C GLY A 83 -11.08 -24.82 -18.13
N ASN A 84 -11.85 -24.08 -18.94
CA ASN A 84 -12.12 -24.48 -20.33
C ASN A 84 -10.84 -24.29 -21.16
N PRO A 85 -10.34 -25.32 -21.87
CA PRO A 85 -9.11 -25.23 -22.65
C PRO A 85 -9.16 -24.24 -23.83
N TYR A 86 -10.37 -23.82 -24.24
CA TYR A 86 -10.59 -22.86 -25.31
C TYR A 86 -10.86 -21.43 -24.81
N ALA A 87 -10.83 -21.22 -23.49
CA ALA A 87 -10.86 -19.91 -22.84
C ALA A 87 -9.63 -19.75 -21.93
N SER A 88 -8.50 -19.42 -22.55
CA SER A 88 -7.19 -19.38 -21.91
C SER A 88 -6.92 -18.01 -21.28
N VAL A 89 -7.16 -17.89 -19.97
CA VAL A 89 -6.85 -16.68 -19.20
C VAL A 89 -5.37 -16.64 -18.85
N ALA A 90 -4.72 -15.49 -19.06
CA ALA A 90 -3.32 -15.26 -18.68
C ALA A 90 -3.14 -15.26 -17.15
N GLU A 91 -1.91 -15.48 -16.67
CA GLU A 91 -1.61 -15.55 -15.24
C GLU A 91 -1.96 -14.28 -14.46
N ASP A 92 -1.94 -13.12 -15.12
CA ASP A 92 -2.31 -11.84 -14.52
C ASP A 92 -3.82 -11.60 -14.51
N GLY A 93 -4.62 -12.50 -15.09
CA GLY A 93 -6.06 -12.39 -15.24
C GLY A 93 -6.51 -11.36 -16.27
N ARG A 94 -5.61 -10.56 -16.85
CA ARG A 94 -5.96 -9.36 -17.64
C ARG A 94 -5.92 -9.58 -19.14
N SER A 95 -5.76 -10.82 -19.58
CA SER A 95 -5.91 -11.22 -20.97
C SER A 95 -6.56 -12.58 -21.08
N VAL A 96 -7.33 -12.81 -22.15
CA VAL A 96 -7.91 -14.11 -22.46
C VAL A 96 -7.82 -14.39 -23.96
N GLY A 97 -7.42 -15.61 -24.31
CA GLY A 97 -7.58 -16.18 -25.66
C GLY A 97 -8.84 -17.05 -25.72
N LEU A 98 -9.68 -16.82 -26.73
CA LEU A 98 -10.95 -17.48 -26.95
C LEU A 98 -10.95 -18.11 -28.34
N ASP A 99 -10.95 -19.43 -28.40
CA ASP A 99 -11.00 -20.20 -29.64
C ASP A 99 -12.40 -20.79 -29.84
N THR A 100 -13.06 -20.48 -30.95
CA THR A 100 -14.40 -21.02 -31.24
C THR A 100 -14.36 -22.26 -32.12
N THR A 101 -15.50 -22.93 -32.26
CA THR A 101 -15.65 -24.03 -33.23
C THR A 101 -15.73 -23.52 -34.67
N GLY A 102 -15.19 -24.29 -35.62
CA GLY A 102 -15.23 -24.00 -37.06
C GLY A 102 -15.85 -25.12 -37.89
N ASP A 103 -15.70 -25.06 -39.22
CA ASP A 103 -16.33 -26.02 -40.15
C ASP A 103 -15.75 -27.43 -40.01
N SER A 104 -14.47 -27.53 -39.63
CA SER A 104 -13.74 -28.81 -39.51
C SER A 104 -13.41 -29.18 -38.07
N THR A 105 -13.23 -28.18 -37.19
CA THR A 105 -12.92 -28.38 -35.78
C THR A 105 -14.19 -28.31 -34.95
N VAL A 106 -14.62 -29.46 -34.43
CA VAL A 106 -15.82 -29.58 -33.58
C VAL A 106 -15.54 -29.22 -32.12
N GLU A 107 -14.26 -29.12 -31.74
CA GLU A 107 -13.84 -28.72 -30.40
C GLU A 107 -13.52 -27.22 -30.37
N GLY A 108 -14.03 -26.50 -29.38
CA GLY A 108 -13.95 -25.05 -29.29
C GLY A 108 -15.07 -24.47 -28.43
N LEU A 109 -15.02 -23.18 -28.17
CA LEU A 109 -16.16 -22.44 -27.63
C LEU A 109 -17.27 -22.36 -28.67
N ASP A 110 -18.52 -22.46 -28.23
CA ASP A 110 -19.63 -22.12 -29.10
C ASP A 110 -19.77 -20.58 -29.22
N ALA A 111 -20.59 -20.15 -30.18
CA ALA A 111 -20.79 -18.72 -30.40
C ALA A 111 -21.46 -18.03 -29.21
N ALA A 112 -22.24 -18.75 -28.40
CA ALA A 112 -22.92 -18.18 -27.24
C ALA A 112 -21.93 -17.92 -26.10
N ASP A 113 -20.98 -18.81 -25.87
CA ASP A 113 -19.89 -18.65 -24.91
C ASP A 113 -19.01 -17.44 -25.26
N LEU A 114 -18.61 -17.31 -26.53
CA LEU A 114 -17.86 -16.16 -27.00
C LEU A 114 -18.66 -14.85 -26.79
N VAL A 115 -19.93 -14.83 -27.21
CA VAL A 115 -20.78 -13.65 -27.07
C VAL A 115 -21.01 -13.30 -25.59
N CYS A 116 -21.15 -14.29 -24.71
CA CYS A 116 -21.27 -14.07 -23.27
C CYS A 116 -20.08 -13.27 -22.75
N VAL A 117 -18.85 -13.70 -23.06
CA VAL A 117 -17.63 -13.01 -22.60
C VAL A 117 -17.57 -11.59 -23.19
N LEU A 118 -17.82 -11.44 -24.49
CA LEU A 118 -17.78 -10.13 -25.16
C LEU A 118 -18.79 -9.15 -24.57
N VAL A 119 -20.01 -9.59 -24.28
CA VAL A 119 -21.04 -8.77 -23.64
C VAL A 119 -20.65 -8.40 -22.21
N GLU A 120 -20.12 -9.34 -21.43
CA GLU A 120 -19.73 -9.10 -20.03
C GLU A 120 -18.53 -8.15 -19.91
N VAL A 121 -17.68 -8.07 -20.94
CA VAL A 121 -16.62 -7.03 -21.04
C VAL A 121 -17.07 -5.75 -21.76
N ASP A 122 -18.38 -5.54 -21.89
CA ASP A 122 -19.00 -4.35 -22.51
C ASP A 122 -18.56 -4.10 -23.96
N ALA A 123 -18.43 -5.15 -24.79
CA ALA A 123 -18.12 -4.99 -26.21
C ALA A 123 -19.12 -4.06 -26.91
N SER A 124 -18.59 -3.15 -27.73
CA SER A 124 -19.45 -2.27 -28.52
C SER A 124 -20.21 -3.07 -29.59
N ALA A 125 -21.41 -2.60 -29.94
CA ALA A 125 -22.18 -3.20 -31.03
C ALA A 125 -21.38 -3.22 -32.35
N GLU A 126 -20.58 -2.19 -32.59
CA GLU A 126 -19.68 -2.10 -33.75
C GLU A 126 -18.61 -3.21 -33.74
N ALA A 127 -18.02 -3.52 -32.58
CA ALA A 127 -17.04 -4.60 -32.46
C ALA A 127 -17.69 -5.97 -32.66
N LEU A 128 -18.87 -6.19 -32.08
CA LEU A 128 -19.65 -7.43 -32.26
C LEU A 128 -20.04 -7.63 -33.74
N GLU A 129 -20.52 -6.57 -34.39
CA GLU A 129 -20.90 -6.61 -35.81
C GLU A 129 -19.67 -6.91 -36.68
N ALA A 130 -18.55 -6.21 -36.45
CA ALA A 130 -17.31 -6.44 -37.17
C ALA A 130 -16.81 -7.88 -37.03
N MET A 131 -16.80 -8.44 -35.81
CA MET A 131 -16.45 -9.84 -35.56
C MET A 131 -17.38 -10.80 -36.33
N SER A 132 -18.69 -10.55 -36.30
CA SER A 132 -19.67 -11.40 -36.99
C SER A 132 -19.58 -11.35 -38.52
N SER A 133 -19.08 -10.24 -39.08
CA SER A 133 -18.91 -10.06 -40.52
C SER A 133 -17.52 -10.42 -41.04
N THR A 134 -16.57 -10.77 -40.16
CA THR A 134 -15.18 -11.04 -40.55
C THR A 134 -15.10 -12.35 -41.32
N VAL A 135 -14.50 -12.29 -42.51
CA VAL A 135 -14.26 -13.47 -43.35
C VAL A 135 -12.77 -13.84 -43.34
N PRO A 136 -12.40 -15.09 -43.71
CA PRO A 136 -11.00 -15.53 -43.68
C PRO A 136 -10.02 -14.62 -44.43
N ASP A 137 -10.47 -14.00 -45.52
CA ASP A 137 -9.65 -13.16 -46.40
C ASP A 137 -9.36 -11.76 -45.82
N ASP A 138 -10.07 -11.35 -44.77
CA ASP A 138 -9.86 -10.05 -44.12
C ASP A 138 -8.56 -10.02 -43.30
N GLY A 139 -8.03 -11.18 -42.92
CA GLY A 139 -6.88 -11.30 -42.02
C GLY A 139 -7.19 -10.82 -40.59
N PRO A 140 -6.14 -10.59 -39.76
CA PRO A 140 -6.33 -10.13 -38.39
C PRO A 140 -6.98 -8.75 -38.31
N GLN A 141 -8.04 -8.66 -37.52
CA GLN A 141 -8.78 -7.44 -37.23
C GLN A 141 -8.55 -7.01 -35.77
N SER A 142 -8.90 -5.77 -35.44
CA SER A 142 -8.74 -5.23 -34.08
C SER A 142 -9.77 -4.16 -33.76
N ALA A 143 -10.13 -4.03 -32.48
CA ALA A 143 -10.97 -2.96 -31.96
C ALA A 143 -10.66 -2.69 -30.49
N GLU A 144 -11.13 -1.54 -29.99
CA GLU A 144 -10.93 -1.14 -28.60
C GLU A 144 -12.21 -0.55 -28.03
N TRP A 145 -12.54 -0.90 -26.79
CA TRP A 145 -13.70 -0.38 -26.06
C TRP A 145 -13.48 -0.49 -24.56
N SER A 146 -14.01 0.45 -23.76
CA SER A 146 -14.08 0.31 -22.29
C SER A 146 -12.79 -0.09 -21.55
N GLY A 147 -11.62 0.22 -22.12
CA GLY A 147 -10.30 -0.16 -21.59
C GLY A 147 -9.82 -1.56 -22.01
N ILE A 148 -10.52 -2.24 -22.91
CA ILE A 148 -10.18 -3.52 -23.53
C ILE A 148 -9.65 -3.26 -24.94
N ALA A 149 -8.54 -3.91 -25.28
CA ALA A 149 -8.09 -4.13 -26.64
C ALA A 149 -8.49 -5.54 -27.08
N ALA A 150 -9.06 -5.66 -28.27
CA ALA A 150 -9.40 -6.93 -28.86
C ALA A 150 -8.73 -7.09 -30.21
N THR A 151 -8.24 -8.30 -30.47
CA THR A 151 -7.76 -8.73 -31.79
C THR A 151 -8.41 -10.04 -32.14
N TRP A 152 -8.84 -10.20 -33.39
CA TRP A 152 -9.45 -11.46 -33.82
C TRP A 152 -9.08 -11.81 -35.25
N GLN A 153 -9.19 -13.09 -35.58
CA GLN A 153 -9.03 -13.58 -36.93
C GLN A 153 -10.01 -14.73 -37.17
N HIS A 154 -10.62 -14.76 -38.35
CA HIS A 154 -11.42 -15.89 -38.77
C HIS A 154 -10.54 -16.92 -39.49
N ARG A 155 -10.59 -18.17 -39.01
CA ARG A 155 -9.95 -19.36 -39.59
C ARG A 155 -11.04 -20.33 -40.06
N PRO A 156 -11.09 -20.74 -41.34
CA PRO A 156 -12.17 -21.60 -41.84
C PRO A 156 -12.33 -22.92 -41.08
N ASP A 157 -11.20 -23.51 -40.69
CA ASP A 157 -11.12 -24.78 -39.98
C ASP A 157 -11.46 -24.67 -38.49
N ALA A 158 -11.07 -23.56 -37.85
CA ALA A 158 -11.10 -23.36 -36.41
C ALA A 158 -11.98 -22.19 -35.94
N GLY A 159 -12.84 -21.65 -36.81
CA GLY A 159 -13.75 -20.56 -36.46
C GLY A 159 -13.05 -19.24 -36.17
N LEU A 160 -13.63 -18.44 -35.29
CA LEU A 160 -13.06 -17.18 -34.80
C LEU A 160 -12.07 -17.46 -33.65
N ASP A 161 -10.87 -16.92 -33.78
CA ASP A 161 -9.86 -16.84 -32.73
C ASP A 161 -9.80 -15.39 -32.24
N VAL A 162 -10.05 -15.16 -30.95
CA VAL A 162 -10.16 -13.83 -30.34
C VAL A 162 -9.21 -13.73 -29.16
N THR A 163 -8.45 -12.64 -29.09
CA THR A 163 -7.66 -12.28 -27.91
C THR A 163 -8.15 -10.95 -27.36
N LEU A 164 -8.42 -10.91 -26.06
CA LEU A 164 -8.81 -9.71 -25.32
C LEU A 164 -7.73 -9.37 -24.30
N THR A 165 -7.45 -8.09 -24.11
CA THR A 165 -6.46 -7.58 -23.15
C THR A 165 -6.92 -6.28 -22.52
N GLU A 166 -6.85 -6.17 -21.19
CA GLU A 166 -7.08 -4.91 -20.48
C GLU A 166 -5.88 -3.98 -20.58
N LYS A 167 -6.14 -2.68 -20.78
CA LYS A 167 -5.13 -1.61 -20.78
C LYS A 167 -4.82 -1.07 -19.39
#